data_AF-F3PT74-F1
#
_entry.id   AF-F3PT74-F1
#
_cell.length_a   1.000
_cell.length_b   1.000
_cell.length_c   1.000
_cell.angle_alpha   90.00
_cell.angle_beta   90.00
_cell.angle_gamma   90.00
#
_symmetry.space_group_name_H-M   'P 1'
#
loop_
_entity.id
_entity.type
_entity.pdbx_description
1 polymer ?
#
loop_
_entity_poly.entity_id
_entity_poly.type
_entity_poly.pdbx_seq_one_letter_code
_entity_poly.pdbx_strand_id
1 'polypeptide(L)'
;MLFLLMLLTYGCEETEQPYVGYIVIERAVVEAAANSTVTLIADTDIDSPIKLTLDEEAAEWCSVSVSGKEIHVTATQANTGSVFRTANVRARCGYRETTFTVLQKFEGQQYLEYDWTKWTATGNSCQANDGGGYPSLFNEDRTTYWHDQYSPSSIEKPWYIVVDMKEELECCMFQIGRRHYSKNGNNYGTVKHMDIYTSTDNENFTKVGEFSFDLPWTAPDGTVVESSTSPLIPPYEEVSLAEPVTARYVKMVITETNGNHAQVAYFKAYEKI
;
A
#
# COMPACT_ATOMS: atom_id res chain seq x y z
N MET A 1 68.86 34.77 3.93
CA MET A 1 67.44 34.66 3.56
C MET A 1 67.06 33.19 3.63
N LEU A 2 66.49 32.75 4.76
CA LEU A 2 65.79 31.48 4.84
C LEU A 2 64.67 31.67 5.88
N PHE A 3 63.47 31.88 5.36
CA PHE A 3 62.24 32.09 6.11
C PHE A 3 61.82 30.73 6.71
N LEU A 4 61.67 30.67 8.04
CA LEU A 4 61.08 29.53 8.72
C LEU A 4 59.56 29.68 8.66
N LEU A 5 58.91 28.86 7.82
CA LEU A 5 57.46 28.84 7.62
C LEU A 5 56.81 28.05 8.77
N MET A 6 56.03 28.72 9.63
CA MET A 6 55.12 28.07 10.58
C MET A 6 53.92 27.51 9.81
N LEU A 7 53.78 26.19 9.76
CA LEU A 7 52.56 25.52 9.34
C LEU A 7 51.66 25.32 10.56
N LEU A 8 50.66 26.21 10.70
CA LEU A 8 49.51 25.99 11.57
C LEU A 8 48.60 24.95 10.88
N THR A 9 48.70 23.69 11.29
CA THR A 9 47.73 22.67 10.94
C THR A 9 46.48 22.88 11.79
N TYR A 10 45.54 23.70 11.32
CA TYR A 10 44.16 23.63 11.79
C TYR A 10 43.57 22.32 11.26
N GLY A 11 43.59 21.28 12.09
CA GLY A 11 42.75 20.12 11.88
C GLY A 11 41.30 20.56 12.05
N CYS A 12 40.52 20.51 10.97
CA CYS A 12 39.07 20.45 11.09
C CYS A 12 38.74 19.13 11.80
N GLU A 13 38.47 19.17 13.11
CA GLU A 13 37.70 18.10 13.73
C GLU A 13 36.33 18.13 13.05
N GLU A 14 36.05 17.12 12.23
CA GLU A 14 34.67 16.76 11.97
C GLU A 14 34.08 16.43 13.34
N THR A 15 33.31 17.39 13.87
CA THR A 15 32.57 17.20 15.11
C THR A 15 31.46 16.22 14.78
N GLU A 16 31.75 14.92 14.90
CA GLU A 16 30.73 13.89 14.95
C GLU A 16 29.70 14.34 15.99
N GLN A 17 28.50 14.67 15.52
CA GLN A 17 27.42 15.08 16.40
C GLN A 17 27.22 13.95 17.43
N PRO A 18 27.17 14.26 18.74
CA PRO A 18 27.05 13.22 19.74
C PRO A 18 25.77 12.43 19.48
N TYR A 19 25.87 11.10 19.48
CA TYR A 19 24.72 10.24 19.36
C TYR A 19 23.74 10.50 20.52
N VAL A 20 22.50 10.85 20.21
CA VAL A 20 21.47 11.23 21.20
C VAL A 20 20.36 10.19 21.37
N GLY A 21 20.65 8.92 21.08
CA GLY A 21 19.71 7.78 21.21
C GLY A 21 18.61 7.73 20.16
N TYR A 22 17.72 6.74 20.27
CA TYR A 22 16.56 6.53 19.39
C TYR A 22 15.30 6.12 20.17
N ILE A 23 14.14 6.28 19.54
CA ILE A 23 12.89 5.68 19.98
C ILE A 23 12.05 5.32 18.74
N VAL A 24 11.59 4.07 18.69
CA VAL A 24 10.69 3.54 17.68
C VAL A 24 9.49 2.92 18.38
N ILE A 25 8.29 3.23 17.89
CA ILE A 25 7.04 2.70 18.40
C ILE A 25 6.23 2.30 17.17
N GLU A 26 5.79 1.04 17.14
CA GLU A 26 4.96 0.52 16.06
C GLU A 26 3.54 1.09 16.09
N ARG A 27 2.78 0.85 15.01
CA ARG A 27 1.35 1.19 14.97
C ARG A 27 0.60 0.38 16.03
N ALA A 28 -0.24 1.05 16.81
CA ALA A 28 -1.18 0.38 17.69
C ALA A 28 -2.43 0.00 16.90
N VAL A 29 -2.81 -1.28 16.90
CA VAL A 29 -4.04 -1.76 16.27
C VAL A 29 -5.01 -2.20 17.36
N VAL A 30 -6.22 -1.64 17.34
CA VAL A 30 -7.32 -2.03 18.24
C VAL A 30 -8.57 -2.42 17.45
N GLU A 31 -9.36 -3.33 18.01
CA GLU A 31 -10.59 -3.81 17.41
C GLU A 31 -11.68 -2.73 17.37
N ALA A 32 -12.69 -2.96 16.52
CA ALA A 32 -13.83 -2.06 16.38
C ALA A 32 -14.62 -1.90 17.69
N ALA A 33 -14.57 -2.88 18.60
CA ALA A 33 -15.30 -2.84 19.87
C ALA A 33 -14.75 -1.79 20.84
N ALA A 34 -15.65 -1.18 21.62
CA ALA A 34 -15.26 -0.36 22.75
C ALA A 34 -14.48 -1.19 23.78
N ASN A 35 -13.54 -0.54 24.45
CA ASN A 35 -12.60 -1.13 25.40
C ASN A 35 -11.65 -2.17 24.81
N SER A 36 -11.51 -2.25 23.48
CA SER A 36 -10.42 -3.03 22.88
C SER A 36 -9.08 -2.40 23.26
N THR A 37 -8.12 -3.24 23.66
CA THR A 37 -6.80 -2.81 24.13
C THR A 37 -5.68 -3.49 23.37
N VAL A 38 -4.58 -2.77 23.19
CA VAL A 38 -3.30 -3.34 22.72
C VAL A 38 -2.16 -2.78 23.57
N THR A 39 -1.12 -3.59 23.78
CA THR A 39 0.12 -3.17 24.44
C THR A 39 1.25 -3.24 23.44
N LEU A 40 1.96 -2.12 23.27
CA LEU A 40 3.17 -2.01 22.48
C LEU A 40 4.38 -1.93 23.39
N ILE A 41 5.54 -2.34 22.89
CA ILE A 41 6.83 -2.14 23.57
C ILE A 41 7.63 -1.15 22.76
N ALA A 42 7.93 0.02 23.33
CA ALA A 42 8.79 1.00 22.69
C ALA A 42 10.22 0.47 22.60
N ASP A 43 10.78 0.45 21.39
CA ASP A 43 12.19 0.13 21.18
C ASP A 43 13.02 1.41 21.31
N THR A 44 13.88 1.44 22.32
CA THR A 44 14.66 2.63 22.68
C THR A 44 15.84 2.26 23.57
N ASP A 45 16.97 2.92 23.35
CA ASP A 45 18.15 2.89 24.21
C ASP A 45 18.20 4.06 25.21
N ILE A 46 17.18 4.94 25.18
CA ILE A 46 17.11 6.13 26.03
C ILE A 46 16.49 5.73 27.38
N ASP A 47 17.22 5.97 28.46
CA ASP A 47 16.78 5.69 29.85
C ASP A 47 15.90 6.81 30.46
N SER A 48 15.22 7.58 29.61
CA SER A 48 14.31 8.64 30.04
C SER A 48 12.86 8.14 30.06
N PRO A 49 12.00 8.69 30.93
CA PRO A 49 10.58 8.39 30.87
C PRO A 49 9.99 8.80 29.52
N ILE A 50 9.19 7.90 28.95
CA ILE A 50 8.39 8.18 27.76
C ILE A 50 7.19 9.03 28.19
N LYS A 51 6.92 10.11 27.45
CA LYS A 51 5.76 10.98 27.62
C LYS A 51 4.91 10.93 26.36
N LEU A 52 3.63 10.68 26.52
CA LEU A 52 2.68 10.59 25.42
C LEU A 52 1.79 11.84 25.39
N THR A 53 1.49 12.32 24.19
CA THR A 53 0.51 13.39 23.96
C THR A 53 -0.40 12.94 22.84
N LEU A 54 -1.70 12.97 23.12
CA LEU A 54 -2.79 12.62 22.21
C LEU A 54 -3.56 13.90 21.88
N ASP A 55 -3.94 14.07 20.62
CA ASP A 55 -4.76 15.21 20.19
C ASP A 55 -6.17 15.15 20.82
N GLU A 56 -6.78 16.31 21.07
CA GLU A 56 -8.07 16.41 21.79
C GLU A 56 -9.19 15.63 21.09
N GLU A 57 -9.26 15.70 19.75
CA GLU A 57 -10.24 14.95 18.96
C GLU A 57 -10.05 13.43 19.09
N ALA A 58 -8.81 12.98 19.21
CA ALA A 58 -8.51 11.56 19.39
C ALA A 58 -8.82 11.09 20.82
N ALA A 59 -8.66 11.97 21.82
CA ALA A 59 -9.00 11.70 23.21
C ALA A 59 -10.49 11.44 23.43
N GLU A 60 -11.36 11.82 22.48
CA GLU A 60 -12.78 11.47 22.52
C GLU A 60 -13.00 9.94 22.42
N TRP A 61 -12.16 9.22 21.70
CA TRP A 61 -12.40 7.80 21.38
C TRP A 61 -11.26 6.83 21.68
N CYS A 62 -10.05 7.31 21.95
CA CYS A 62 -8.96 6.48 22.46
C CYS A 62 -8.26 7.11 23.65
N SER A 63 -7.58 6.25 24.42
CA SER A 63 -6.69 6.65 25.49
C SER A 63 -5.36 5.93 25.37
N VAL A 64 -4.30 6.60 25.81
CA VAL A 64 -2.94 6.07 25.84
C VAL A 64 -2.36 6.24 27.23
N SER A 65 -1.62 5.23 27.69
CA SER A 65 -0.87 5.28 28.94
C SER A 65 0.45 4.55 28.78
N VAL A 66 1.39 4.81 29.69
CA VAL A 66 2.74 4.26 29.60
C VAL A 66 3.24 3.78 30.96
N SER A 67 3.87 2.61 30.97
CA SER A 67 4.49 1.98 32.13
C SER A 67 5.89 1.51 31.73
N GLY A 68 6.90 2.32 32.04
CA GLY A 68 8.26 2.08 31.54
C GLY A 68 8.31 2.19 30.01
N LYS A 69 8.57 1.06 29.33
CA LYS A 69 8.56 0.95 27.86
C LYS A 69 7.25 0.43 27.30
N GLU A 70 6.35 -0.07 28.15
CA GLU A 70 5.03 -0.56 27.72
C GLU A 70 4.09 0.61 27.47
N ILE A 71 3.51 0.65 26.28
CA ILE A 71 2.51 1.64 25.89
C ILE A 71 1.18 0.90 25.76
N HIS A 72 0.21 1.25 26.60
CA HIS A 72 -1.13 0.67 26.54
C HIS A 72 -2.06 1.63 25.83
N VAL A 73 -2.70 1.14 24.78
CA VAL A 73 -3.68 1.87 23.98
C VAL A 73 -5.03 1.22 24.15
N THR A 74 -6.06 2.02 24.40
CA THR A 74 -7.45 1.55 24.54
C THR A 74 -8.35 2.36 23.61
N ALA A 75 -9.18 1.68 22.82
CA ALA A 75 -10.34 2.31 22.19
C ALA A 75 -11.41 2.52 23.27
N THR A 76 -11.63 3.75 23.73
CA THR A 76 -12.66 4.05 24.75
C THR A 76 -14.07 4.00 24.16
N GLN A 77 -14.19 4.20 22.83
CA GLN A 77 -15.44 4.07 22.09
C GLN A 77 -15.33 3.04 20.97
N ALA A 78 -16.46 2.43 20.63
CA ALA A 78 -16.54 1.55 19.47
C ALA A 78 -16.44 2.36 18.17
N ASN A 79 -15.88 1.74 17.13
CA ASN A 79 -16.01 2.22 15.75
C ASN A 79 -17.18 1.48 15.09
N THR A 80 -18.31 2.17 14.94
CA THR A 80 -19.52 1.64 14.30
C THR A 80 -19.61 2.00 12.81
N GLY A 81 -18.61 2.70 12.28
CA GLY A 81 -18.52 3.02 10.86
C GLY A 81 -18.07 1.83 10.01
N SER A 82 -18.08 2.01 8.70
CA SER A 82 -17.57 1.04 7.72
C SER A 82 -16.13 1.34 7.26
N VAL A 83 -15.46 2.25 7.95
CA VAL A 83 -14.07 2.66 7.68
C VAL A 83 -13.29 2.67 8.97
N PHE A 84 -11.98 2.45 8.90
CA PHE A 84 -11.11 2.60 10.06
C PHE A 84 -11.00 4.07 10.43
N ARG A 85 -10.57 4.34 11.66
CA ARG A 85 -10.16 5.68 12.09
C ARG A 85 -8.78 5.63 12.72
N THR A 86 -8.06 6.74 12.61
CA THR A 86 -6.71 6.86 13.13
C THR A 86 -6.56 8.02 14.10
N ALA A 87 -5.60 7.90 15.01
CA ALA A 87 -5.12 8.98 15.86
C ALA A 87 -3.60 8.99 15.85
N ASN A 88 -3.01 10.17 15.88
CA ASN A 88 -1.57 10.33 16.03
C ASN A 88 -1.23 10.56 17.50
N VAL A 89 -0.21 9.87 17.98
CA VAL A 89 0.28 9.98 19.35
C VAL A 89 1.73 10.43 19.29
N ARG A 90 1.99 11.63 19.81
CA ARG A 90 3.36 12.11 19.96
C ARG A 90 3.98 11.46 21.18
N ALA A 91 5.10 10.77 20.99
CA ALA A 91 5.89 10.19 22.04
C ALA A 91 7.21 10.95 22.17
N ARG A 92 7.53 11.39 23.39
CA ARG A 92 8.81 12.03 23.73
C ARG A 92 9.57 11.16 24.71
N CYS A 93 10.82 10.86 24.38
CA CYS A 93 11.76 10.16 25.26
C CYS A 93 13.08 10.95 25.31
N GLY A 94 13.35 11.61 26.45
CA GLY A 94 14.47 12.55 26.57
C GLY A 94 14.34 13.73 25.59
N TYR A 95 15.31 13.85 24.68
CA TYR A 95 15.34 14.84 23.59
C TYR A 95 14.74 14.34 22.27
N ARG A 96 14.43 13.04 22.16
CA ARG A 96 13.81 12.47 20.97
C ARG A 96 12.30 12.59 21.03
N GLU A 97 11.72 12.85 19.88
CA GLU A 97 10.30 12.84 19.64
C GLU A 97 10.02 12.00 18.41
N THR A 98 8.96 11.21 18.49
CA THR A 98 8.41 10.44 17.38
C THR A 98 6.89 10.50 17.45
N THR A 99 6.24 10.09 16.37
CA THR A 99 4.79 9.94 16.31
C THR A 99 4.49 8.53 15.86
N PHE A 100 3.59 7.84 16.58
CA PHE A 100 3.01 6.59 16.13
C PHE A 100 1.51 6.75 15.95
N THR A 101 0.92 5.87 15.14
CA THR A 101 -0.50 5.89 14.83
C THR A 101 -1.22 4.83 15.66
N VAL A 102 -2.36 5.22 16.22
CA VAL A 102 -3.39 4.29 16.70
C VAL A 102 -4.39 4.11 15.58
N LEU A 103 -4.60 2.88 15.13
CA LEU A 103 -5.63 2.50 14.18
C LEU A 103 -6.72 1.72 14.92
N GLN A 104 -7.95 2.20 14.84
CA GLN A 104 -9.11 1.41 15.22
C GLN A 104 -9.80 0.86 13.98
N LYS A 105 -9.87 -0.47 13.94
CA LYS A 105 -10.52 -1.23 12.88
C LYS A 105 -12.01 -0.91 12.80
N PHE A 106 -12.61 -1.19 11.65
CA PHE A 106 -14.06 -1.44 11.59
C PHE A 106 -14.35 -2.93 11.70
N GLU A 107 -15.61 -3.30 11.94
CA GLU A 107 -16.00 -4.70 12.13
C GLU A 107 -15.67 -5.54 10.89
N GLY A 108 -14.95 -6.65 11.09
CA GLY A 108 -14.55 -7.55 10.01
C GLY A 108 -13.33 -7.11 9.20
N GLN A 109 -12.69 -5.97 9.51
CA GLN A 109 -11.49 -5.54 8.79
C GLN A 109 -10.31 -6.49 9.07
N GLN A 110 -9.69 -6.99 8.01
CA GLN A 110 -8.51 -7.87 8.07
C GLN A 110 -7.27 -7.27 7.40
N TYR A 111 -7.47 -6.25 6.56
CA TYR A 111 -6.43 -5.71 5.69
C TYR A 111 -6.40 -4.18 5.76
N LEU A 112 -5.20 -3.61 5.60
CA LEU A 112 -4.99 -2.17 5.44
C LEU A 112 -4.37 -1.88 4.09
N GLU A 113 -4.93 -0.92 3.37
CA GLU A 113 -4.39 -0.44 2.10
C GLU A 113 -3.13 0.38 2.32
N TYR A 114 -2.09 0.13 1.53
CA TYR A 114 -0.89 0.97 1.51
C TYR A 114 -1.11 2.26 0.73
N ASP A 115 -0.43 3.34 1.16
CA ASP A 115 -0.39 4.59 0.39
C ASP A 115 0.39 4.38 -0.92
N TRP A 116 -0.35 4.42 -2.00
CA TRP A 116 0.12 4.28 -3.37
C TRP A 116 0.42 5.60 -4.11
N THR A 117 0.26 6.76 -3.47
CA THR A 117 0.34 8.07 -4.16
C THR A 117 1.72 8.38 -4.76
N LYS A 118 2.77 7.70 -4.29
CA LYS A 118 4.15 7.84 -4.79
C LYS A 118 4.57 6.73 -5.75
N TRP A 119 3.73 5.72 -5.94
CA TRP A 119 4.07 4.56 -6.75
C TRP A 119 4.14 4.93 -8.22
N THR A 120 4.90 4.14 -8.98
CA THR A 120 5.03 4.32 -10.43
C THR A 120 4.92 2.98 -11.13
N ALA A 121 4.50 2.99 -12.39
CA ALA A 121 4.44 1.78 -13.19
C ALA A 121 5.11 1.95 -14.56
N THR A 122 5.64 0.85 -15.06
CA THR A 122 6.21 0.69 -16.41
C THR A 122 5.77 -0.66 -16.97
N GLY A 123 6.20 -1.02 -18.18
CA GLY A 123 5.82 -2.28 -18.79
C GLY A 123 6.26 -2.36 -20.25
N ASN A 124 5.85 -3.42 -20.95
CA ASN A 124 6.18 -3.59 -22.37
C ASN A 124 5.12 -3.05 -23.33
N SER A 125 3.97 -2.59 -22.85
CA SER A 125 2.85 -2.20 -23.70
C SER A 125 2.01 -1.11 -23.05
N CYS A 126 1.69 -0.05 -23.77
CA CYS A 126 0.77 1.00 -23.30
C CYS A 126 0.27 1.83 -24.48
N GLN A 127 -1.04 2.00 -24.61
CA GLN A 127 -1.60 2.96 -25.55
C GLN A 127 -1.41 4.39 -25.02
N ALA A 128 -0.52 5.17 -25.64
CA ALA A 128 -0.09 6.47 -25.11
C ALA A 128 -1.21 7.53 -24.96
N ASN A 129 -2.31 7.42 -25.71
CA ASN A 129 -3.38 8.41 -25.77
C ASN A 129 -4.77 7.83 -25.44
N ASP A 130 -4.82 6.71 -24.72
CA ASP A 130 -6.08 6.10 -24.26
C ASP A 130 -5.98 5.76 -22.77
N GLY A 131 -7.02 6.09 -22.01
CA GLY A 131 -7.16 5.77 -20.59
C GLY A 131 -6.21 6.46 -19.62
N GLY A 132 -5.10 7.06 -20.06
CA GLY A 132 -4.13 7.74 -19.18
C GLY A 132 -2.89 6.91 -18.85
N GLY A 133 -2.79 5.69 -19.38
CA GLY A 133 -1.57 4.87 -19.33
C GLY A 133 -1.17 4.44 -17.93
N TYR A 134 0.11 4.14 -17.70
CA TYR A 134 0.59 3.64 -16.40
C TYR A 134 0.24 4.51 -15.19
N PRO A 135 0.30 5.87 -15.24
CA PRO A 135 -0.10 6.71 -14.11
C PRO A 135 -1.56 6.56 -13.68
N SER A 136 -2.44 6.09 -14.56
CA SER A 136 -3.83 5.84 -14.19
C SER A 136 -3.97 4.79 -13.09
N LEU A 137 -2.96 3.93 -12.90
CA LEU A 137 -3.03 2.84 -11.94
C LEU A 137 -3.07 3.29 -10.46
N PHE A 138 -2.72 4.54 -10.18
CA PHE A 138 -2.57 5.09 -8.83
C PHE A 138 -3.55 6.25 -8.57
N ASN A 139 -4.80 6.04 -8.97
CA ASN A 139 -5.91 6.91 -8.61
C ASN A 139 -7.22 6.09 -8.50
N GLU A 140 -8.23 6.67 -7.86
CA GLU A 140 -9.53 6.00 -7.65
C GLU A 140 -10.47 6.08 -8.86
N ASP A 141 -10.18 6.93 -9.86
CA ASP A 141 -11.00 7.11 -11.04
C ASP A 141 -10.78 5.99 -12.07
N ARG A 142 -11.62 4.97 -11.96
CA ARG A 142 -11.66 3.81 -12.87
C ARG A 142 -12.08 4.11 -14.31
N THR A 143 -12.46 5.37 -14.62
CA THR A 143 -12.65 5.80 -16.00
C THR A 143 -11.33 6.14 -16.69
N THR A 144 -10.26 6.32 -15.90
CA THR A 144 -8.86 6.25 -16.34
C THR A 144 -8.33 4.83 -16.14
N TYR A 145 -7.48 4.37 -17.05
CA TYR A 145 -6.97 3.00 -17.11
C TYR A 145 -5.71 2.90 -17.97
N TRP A 146 -4.89 1.90 -17.66
CA TRP A 146 -3.90 1.37 -18.57
C TRP A 146 -4.61 0.54 -19.65
N HIS A 147 -4.12 0.63 -20.89
CA HIS A 147 -4.60 -0.13 -22.03
C HIS A 147 -3.40 -0.68 -22.80
N ASP A 148 -3.46 -1.94 -23.23
CA ASP A 148 -2.46 -2.50 -24.14
C ASP A 148 -2.34 -1.66 -25.42
N GLN A 149 -1.14 -1.57 -25.98
CA GLN A 149 -0.92 -0.82 -27.21
C GLN A 149 -1.54 -1.54 -28.41
N TYR A 150 -2.40 -0.82 -29.13
CA TYR A 150 -2.97 -1.27 -30.42
C TYR A 150 -2.60 -0.34 -31.58
N SER A 151 -2.06 0.85 -31.32
CA SER A 151 -1.65 1.84 -32.31
C SER A 151 -0.36 2.57 -31.87
N PRO A 152 0.62 2.80 -32.76
CA PRO A 152 0.58 2.61 -34.21
C PRO A 152 0.69 1.16 -34.68
N SER A 153 1.12 0.26 -33.79
CA SER A 153 1.16 -1.18 -34.01
C SER A 153 0.79 -1.91 -32.73
N SER A 154 0.05 -3.00 -32.84
CA SER A 154 -0.25 -3.87 -31.70
C SER A 154 1.01 -4.54 -31.17
N ILE A 155 1.16 -4.58 -29.86
CA ILE A 155 2.18 -5.41 -29.20
C ILE A 155 1.50 -6.73 -28.87
N GLU A 156 2.09 -7.85 -29.27
CA GLU A 156 1.53 -9.16 -28.93
C GLU A 156 1.73 -9.49 -27.45
N LYS A 157 0.76 -10.22 -26.89
CA LYS A 157 0.84 -10.77 -25.54
C LYS A 157 1.98 -11.81 -25.43
N PRO A 158 2.57 -12.05 -24.24
CA PRO A 158 2.14 -11.53 -22.94
C PRO A 158 2.48 -10.05 -22.75
N TRP A 159 1.54 -9.31 -22.15
CA TRP A 159 1.79 -7.96 -21.67
C TRP A 159 2.19 -8.01 -20.21
N TYR A 160 3.09 -7.13 -19.79
CA TYR A 160 3.40 -6.97 -18.38
C TYR A 160 3.40 -5.52 -17.95
N ILE A 161 3.01 -5.32 -16.70
CA ILE A 161 3.09 -4.06 -15.97
C ILE A 161 3.96 -4.32 -14.75
N VAL A 162 4.97 -3.49 -14.52
CA VAL A 162 5.80 -3.49 -13.30
C VAL A 162 5.49 -2.24 -12.50
N VAL A 163 4.93 -2.43 -11.32
CA VAL A 163 4.72 -1.40 -10.29
C VAL A 163 5.96 -1.34 -9.41
N ASP A 164 6.47 -0.14 -9.14
CA ASP A 164 7.48 0.17 -8.12
C ASP A 164 6.79 0.91 -6.97
N MET A 165 6.66 0.24 -5.84
CA MET A 165 6.03 0.74 -4.62
C MET A 165 6.92 1.72 -3.84
N LYS A 166 8.14 1.98 -4.34
CA LYS A 166 9.16 2.91 -3.80
C LYS A 166 9.83 2.50 -2.50
N GLU A 167 9.24 1.58 -1.77
CA GLU A 167 9.80 0.97 -0.57
C GLU A 167 9.47 -0.52 -0.52
N GLU A 168 10.17 -1.26 0.32
CA GLU A 168 9.84 -2.66 0.60
C GLU A 168 8.65 -2.71 1.57
N LEU A 169 7.58 -3.37 1.15
CA LEU A 169 6.33 -3.51 1.90
C LEU A 169 6.03 -4.99 2.11
N GLU A 170 5.45 -5.33 3.26
CA GLU A 170 4.93 -6.68 3.51
C GLU A 170 3.49 -6.77 2.98
N CYS A 171 3.34 -7.36 1.79
CA CYS A 171 2.05 -7.49 1.13
C CYS A 171 1.38 -8.82 1.50
N CYS A 172 0.07 -8.81 1.70
CA CYS A 172 -0.74 -10.03 1.89
C CYS A 172 -1.92 -10.12 0.92
N MET A 173 -2.28 -9.04 0.23
CA MET A 173 -3.32 -9.02 -0.80
C MET A 173 -3.03 -7.94 -1.83
N PHE A 174 -3.40 -8.22 -3.08
CA PHE A 174 -3.42 -7.23 -4.16
C PHE A 174 -4.83 -7.09 -4.72
N GLN A 175 -5.20 -5.87 -5.09
CA GLN A 175 -6.48 -5.59 -5.76
C GLN A 175 -6.23 -4.96 -7.12
N ILE A 176 -6.81 -5.57 -8.16
CA ILE A 176 -6.64 -5.19 -9.56
C ILE A 176 -7.96 -4.63 -10.06
N GLY A 177 -8.00 -3.32 -10.26
CA GLY A 177 -9.19 -2.61 -10.70
C GLY A 177 -9.53 -2.87 -12.17
N ARG A 178 -10.79 -3.17 -12.46
CA ARG A 178 -11.29 -3.22 -13.84
C ARG A 178 -11.68 -1.82 -14.30
N ARG A 179 -11.44 -1.52 -15.58
CA ARG A 179 -11.95 -0.29 -16.22
C ARG A 179 -13.46 -0.17 -16.01
N HIS A 180 -13.90 1.04 -15.74
CA HIS A 180 -15.30 1.42 -15.62
C HIS A 180 -15.69 2.38 -16.76
N TYR A 181 -16.84 2.13 -17.40
CA TYR A 181 -17.40 3.04 -18.40
C TYR A 181 -18.63 3.75 -17.87
N SER A 182 -18.44 4.99 -17.44
CA SER A 182 -19.46 5.79 -16.74
C SER A 182 -20.75 6.01 -17.53
N LYS A 183 -20.72 5.97 -18.86
CA LYS A 183 -21.92 6.21 -19.69
C LYS A 183 -22.99 5.12 -19.54
N ASN A 184 -22.60 3.87 -19.25
CA ASN A 184 -23.53 2.75 -19.13
C ASN A 184 -23.30 1.90 -17.87
N GLY A 185 -22.34 2.27 -17.02
CA GLY A 185 -22.03 1.57 -15.79
C GLY A 185 -21.23 0.27 -15.99
N ASN A 186 -20.78 -0.04 -17.21
CA ASN A 186 -20.11 -1.31 -17.47
C ASN A 186 -18.74 -1.39 -16.80
N ASN A 187 -18.48 -2.53 -16.16
CA ASN A 187 -17.13 -2.95 -15.79
C ASN A 187 -16.57 -3.82 -16.93
N TYR A 188 -15.28 -3.67 -17.21
CA TYR A 188 -14.60 -4.32 -18.32
C TYR A 188 -13.86 -5.57 -17.82
N GLY A 189 -14.47 -6.72 -18.05
CA GLY A 189 -13.96 -8.07 -17.81
C GLY A 189 -12.88 -8.52 -18.79
N THR A 190 -12.06 -7.59 -19.32
CA THR A 190 -11.22 -7.84 -20.50
C THR A 190 -9.97 -8.67 -20.21
N VAL A 191 -9.37 -8.52 -19.03
CA VAL A 191 -8.32 -9.44 -18.54
C VAL A 191 -8.99 -10.76 -18.15
N LYS A 192 -8.59 -11.85 -18.83
CA LYS A 192 -9.06 -13.21 -18.56
C LYS A 192 -8.11 -13.94 -17.61
N HIS A 193 -6.80 -13.81 -17.79
CA HIS A 193 -5.81 -14.44 -16.90
C HIS A 193 -4.64 -13.50 -16.64
N MET A 194 -4.22 -13.44 -15.39
CA MET A 194 -3.06 -12.66 -14.96
C MET A 194 -2.26 -13.42 -13.91
N ASP A 195 -0.95 -13.55 -14.15
CA ASP A 195 0.02 -13.98 -13.15
C ASP A 195 0.58 -12.77 -12.40
N ILE A 196 0.78 -12.91 -11.10
CA ILE A 196 1.34 -11.87 -10.24
C ILE A 196 2.67 -12.34 -9.65
N TYR A 197 3.70 -11.53 -9.86
CA TYR A 197 5.04 -11.76 -9.35
C TYR A 197 5.48 -10.59 -8.47
N THR A 198 6.34 -10.86 -7.50
CA THR A 198 6.97 -9.84 -6.66
C THR A 198 8.49 -9.92 -6.71
N SER A 199 9.14 -8.80 -6.37
CA SER A 199 10.59 -8.68 -6.28
C SER A 199 10.97 -7.53 -5.32
N THR A 200 12.14 -7.59 -4.70
CA THR A 200 12.73 -6.46 -3.94
C THR A 200 13.77 -5.70 -4.77
N ASP A 201 14.29 -6.28 -5.86
CA ASP A 201 15.42 -5.78 -6.64
C ASP A 201 15.08 -5.41 -8.09
N ASN A 202 13.86 -5.68 -8.55
CA ASN A 202 13.40 -5.53 -9.94
C ASN A 202 14.13 -6.44 -10.97
N GLU A 203 14.83 -7.46 -10.50
CA GLU A 203 15.56 -8.42 -11.34
C GLU A 203 15.02 -9.83 -11.12
N ASN A 204 14.92 -10.25 -9.86
CA ASN A 204 14.52 -11.60 -9.46
C ASN A 204 13.05 -11.60 -9.03
N PHE A 205 12.19 -12.11 -9.91
CA PHE A 205 10.74 -12.16 -9.70
C PHE A 205 10.27 -13.55 -9.30
N THR A 206 9.44 -13.64 -8.27
CA THR A 206 8.80 -14.88 -7.80
C THR A 206 7.28 -14.78 -7.98
N LYS A 207 6.64 -15.81 -8.54
CA LYS A 207 5.17 -15.84 -8.67
C LYS A 207 4.55 -16.00 -7.28
N VAL A 208 3.61 -15.13 -6.94
CA VAL A 208 2.95 -15.11 -5.62
C VAL A 208 1.43 -15.28 -5.70
N GLY A 209 0.86 -15.10 -6.88
CA GLY A 209 -0.57 -15.24 -7.09
C GLY A 209 -0.94 -15.24 -8.56
N GLU A 210 -2.22 -15.48 -8.82
CA GLU A 210 -2.84 -15.42 -10.14
C GLU A 210 -4.34 -15.21 -9.98
N PHE A 211 -5.02 -14.77 -11.05
CA PHE A 211 -6.47 -14.90 -11.15
C PHE A 211 -6.90 -15.28 -12.56
N SER A 212 -8.08 -15.88 -12.66
CA SER A 212 -8.78 -16.12 -13.92
C SER A 212 -10.21 -15.58 -13.86
N PHE A 213 -10.69 -15.01 -14.95
CA PHE A 213 -12.06 -14.54 -15.14
C PHE A 213 -12.60 -15.03 -16.47
N ASP A 214 -13.25 -16.20 -16.45
CA ASP A 214 -13.81 -16.84 -17.64
C ASP A 214 -15.21 -16.31 -17.97
N LEU A 215 -15.51 -16.23 -19.27
CA LEU A 215 -16.87 -16.04 -19.77
C LEU A 215 -17.37 -17.35 -20.41
N PRO A 216 -18.66 -17.70 -20.25
CA PRO A 216 -19.68 -16.95 -19.51
C PRO A 216 -19.47 -16.97 -17.99
N TRP A 217 -19.74 -15.85 -17.33
CA TRP A 217 -19.65 -15.69 -15.87
C TRP A 217 -21.05 -15.56 -15.26
N THR A 218 -21.33 -16.19 -14.12
CA THR A 218 -22.63 -16.10 -13.44
C THR A 218 -22.55 -15.13 -12.27
N ALA A 219 -23.33 -14.06 -12.32
CA ALA A 219 -23.42 -13.07 -11.26
C ALA A 219 -24.08 -13.64 -9.99
N PRO A 220 -23.89 -13.01 -8.81
CA PRO A 220 -24.51 -13.48 -7.56
C PRO A 220 -26.04 -13.58 -7.60
N ASP A 221 -26.71 -12.83 -8.48
CA ASP A 221 -28.16 -12.87 -8.68
C ASP A 221 -28.62 -13.99 -9.65
N GLY A 222 -27.69 -14.78 -10.19
CA GLY A 222 -27.94 -15.87 -11.14
C GLY A 222 -27.92 -15.45 -12.61
N THR A 223 -27.72 -14.16 -12.92
CA THR A 223 -27.63 -13.69 -14.31
C THR A 223 -26.35 -14.19 -14.97
N VAL A 224 -26.46 -14.76 -16.17
CA VAL A 224 -25.31 -15.18 -16.98
C VAL A 224 -24.82 -14.01 -17.83
N VAL A 225 -23.55 -13.66 -17.68
CA VAL A 225 -22.84 -12.62 -18.45
C VAL A 225 -21.98 -13.31 -19.51
N GLU A 226 -22.28 -13.08 -20.78
CA GLU A 226 -21.55 -13.68 -21.90
C GLU A 226 -20.51 -12.74 -22.53
N SER A 227 -20.58 -11.43 -22.24
CA SER A 227 -19.70 -10.41 -22.81
C SER A 227 -18.69 -9.86 -21.80
N SER A 228 -17.52 -9.44 -22.28
CA SER A 228 -16.47 -8.83 -21.46
C SER A 228 -16.76 -7.42 -20.97
N THR A 229 -17.97 -6.92 -21.19
CA THR A 229 -18.46 -5.68 -20.59
C THR A 229 -19.86 -5.90 -20.04
N SER A 230 -20.09 -5.55 -18.78
CA SER A 230 -21.40 -5.63 -18.13
C SER A 230 -21.35 -4.86 -16.80
N PRO A 231 -22.45 -4.25 -16.34
CA PRO A 231 -22.50 -3.63 -15.02
C PRO A 231 -22.44 -4.66 -13.89
N LEU A 232 -22.71 -5.94 -14.19
CA LEU A 232 -22.71 -7.03 -13.20
C LEU A 232 -21.32 -7.61 -12.94
N ILE A 233 -20.36 -7.41 -13.86
CA ILE A 233 -18.96 -7.85 -13.65
C ILE A 233 -18.42 -7.12 -12.41
N PRO A 234 -17.73 -7.82 -11.49
CA PRO A 234 -17.20 -7.18 -10.29
C PRO A 234 -16.26 -6.02 -10.67
N PRO A 235 -16.16 -4.97 -9.83
CA PRO A 235 -15.34 -3.81 -10.14
C PRO A 235 -13.83 -4.07 -10.14
N TYR A 236 -13.39 -5.16 -9.52
CA TYR A 236 -12.00 -5.52 -9.34
C TYR A 236 -11.85 -7.03 -9.09
N GLU A 237 -10.61 -7.49 -9.13
CA GLU A 237 -10.19 -8.81 -8.64
C GLU A 237 -9.34 -8.64 -7.39
N GLU A 238 -9.58 -9.47 -6.38
CA GLU A 238 -8.73 -9.59 -5.19
C GLU A 238 -7.87 -10.84 -5.33
N VAL A 239 -6.57 -10.68 -5.10
CA VAL A 239 -5.61 -11.79 -5.06
C VAL A 239 -4.98 -11.83 -3.68
N SER A 240 -5.56 -12.65 -2.80
CA SER A 240 -4.98 -12.95 -1.49
C SER A 240 -3.74 -13.82 -1.65
N LEU A 241 -2.66 -13.44 -0.98
CA LEU A 241 -1.43 -14.21 -0.97
C LEU A 241 -1.53 -15.32 0.08
N ALA A 242 -0.95 -16.49 -0.22
CA ALA A 242 -0.97 -17.63 0.69
C ALA A 242 -0.26 -17.32 2.02
N GLU A 243 0.81 -16.51 1.94
CA GLU A 243 1.60 -16.03 3.06
C GLU A 243 1.98 -14.56 2.77
N PRO A 244 2.29 -13.73 3.79
CA PRO A 244 2.84 -12.40 3.57
C PRO A 244 4.14 -12.44 2.76
N VAL A 245 4.31 -11.49 1.84
CA VAL A 245 5.48 -11.38 0.98
C VAL A 245 6.05 -9.97 1.05
N THR A 246 7.33 -9.86 1.41
CA THR A 246 8.08 -8.60 1.27
C THR A 246 8.36 -8.31 -0.21
N ALA A 247 7.90 -7.17 -0.68
CA ALA A 247 8.05 -6.75 -2.07
C ALA A 247 8.25 -5.24 -2.17
N ARG A 248 9.06 -4.80 -3.14
CA ARG A 248 9.07 -3.41 -3.61
C ARG A 248 8.46 -3.29 -5.00
N TYR A 249 8.65 -4.32 -5.82
CA TYR A 249 8.19 -4.39 -7.18
C TYR A 249 7.12 -5.46 -7.31
N VAL A 250 6.04 -5.13 -8.03
CA VAL A 250 4.99 -6.09 -8.40
C VAL A 250 4.87 -6.13 -9.91
N LYS A 251 5.03 -7.31 -10.51
CA LYS A 251 4.89 -7.53 -11.94
C LYS A 251 3.62 -8.32 -12.21
N MET A 252 2.68 -7.67 -12.89
CA MET A 252 1.45 -8.26 -13.39
C MET A 252 1.65 -8.71 -14.84
N VAL A 253 1.45 -9.98 -15.15
CA VAL A 253 1.64 -10.56 -16.49
C VAL A 253 0.31 -11.07 -17.03
N ILE A 254 -0.15 -10.48 -18.13
CA ILE A 254 -1.43 -10.80 -18.77
C ILE A 254 -1.17 -11.70 -19.98
N THR A 255 -1.67 -12.93 -19.92
CA THR A 255 -1.46 -13.96 -20.95
C THR A 255 -2.73 -14.24 -21.76
N GLU A 256 -3.91 -13.94 -21.21
CA GLU A 256 -5.20 -14.17 -21.84
C GLU A 256 -6.19 -13.02 -21.61
N THR A 257 -7.09 -12.83 -22.58
CA THR A 257 -8.11 -11.78 -22.59
C THR A 257 -9.47 -12.32 -23.04
N ASN A 258 -10.55 -11.73 -22.50
CA ASN A 258 -11.91 -11.91 -23.01
C ASN A 258 -12.18 -10.89 -24.12
N GLY A 259 -11.47 -11.02 -25.23
CA GLY A 259 -11.44 -10.08 -26.34
C GLY A 259 -10.04 -9.86 -26.87
N ASN A 260 -9.81 -8.73 -27.56
CA ASN A 260 -8.52 -8.44 -28.21
C ASN A 260 -7.57 -7.59 -27.36
N HIS A 261 -8.06 -7.05 -26.23
CA HIS A 261 -7.38 -6.01 -25.46
C HIS A 261 -7.47 -6.31 -23.97
N ALA A 262 -6.56 -5.72 -23.21
CA ALA A 262 -6.55 -5.73 -21.76
C ALA A 262 -6.57 -4.29 -21.24
N GLN A 263 -7.39 -4.06 -20.22
CA GLN A 263 -7.36 -2.80 -19.47
C GLN A 263 -7.30 -3.06 -17.96
N VAL A 264 -6.55 -2.20 -17.27
CA VAL A 264 -6.41 -2.21 -15.80
C VAL A 264 -6.59 -0.78 -15.32
N ALA A 265 -7.56 -0.55 -14.44
CA ALA A 265 -7.88 0.77 -13.92
C ALA A 265 -6.93 1.19 -12.80
N TYR A 266 -6.68 0.29 -11.84
CA TYR A 266 -5.83 0.57 -10.70
C TYR A 266 -5.14 -0.69 -10.17
N PHE A 267 -4.11 -0.48 -9.36
CA PHE A 267 -3.44 -1.54 -8.62
C PHE A 267 -3.25 -1.11 -7.16
N LYS A 268 -3.79 -1.86 -6.20
CA LYS A 268 -3.60 -1.63 -4.76
C LYS A 268 -2.88 -2.81 -4.12
N ALA A 269 -2.10 -2.55 -3.09
CA ALA A 269 -1.55 -3.59 -2.21
C ALA A 269 -1.95 -3.34 -0.76
N TYR A 270 -2.03 -4.43 -0.01
CA TYR A 270 -2.51 -4.41 1.36
C TYR A 270 -1.58 -5.17 2.29
N GLU A 271 -1.47 -4.69 3.51
CA GLU A 271 -0.91 -5.43 4.65
C GLU A 271 -2.00 -6.08 5.48
N LYS A 272 -1.58 -7.03 6.32
CA LYS A 272 -2.46 -7.67 7.29
C LYS A 272 -2.52 -6.82 8.55
N ILE A 273 -3.72 -6.68 9.12
CA ILE A 273 -3.97 -5.97 10.38
C ILE A 273 -3.96 -6.93 11.55
#